data_AF-A0A815P9Q5-F1
#
_entry.id   AF-A0A815P9Q5-F1
#
_cell.length_a   1.000
_cell.length_b   1.000
_cell.length_c   1.000
_cell.angle_alpha   90.00
_cell.angle_beta   90.00
_cell.angle_gamma   90.00
#
_symmetry.space_group_name_H-M   'P 1'
#
loop_
_entity.id
_entity.type
_entity.pdbx_description
1 polymer ?
#
loop_
_entity_poly.entity_id
_entity_poly.type
_entity_poly.pdbx_seq_one_letter_code
_entity_poly.pdbx_strand_id
1 'polypeptide(L)'
;MKNIQPETLTKKIKVYWGHSDKRGATEGTLLEDADYIHWFVENIKRIPTTVNTCELSNNIFIDNKELKELCGKYMHFPSILLPQKKTSWHEIFNFKTKRSINDYFDLLQKIRDDEKNLKDNYDRIQMIYFHILKEIYY
;
A
#
# COMPACT_ATOMS: atom_id res chain seq x y z
N MET A 1 -7.24 -15.98 17.12
CA MET A 1 -6.26 -16.29 16.05
C MET A 1 -4.87 -16.00 16.59
N LYS A 2 -3.88 -16.87 16.35
CA LYS A 2 -2.47 -16.57 16.66
C LYS A 2 -1.89 -15.73 15.53
N ASN A 3 -1.27 -14.59 15.85
CA ASN A 3 -0.57 -13.78 14.86
C ASN A 3 0.69 -14.53 14.40
N ILE A 4 0.83 -14.73 13.09
CA ILE A 4 2.01 -15.32 12.48
C ILE A 4 3.10 -14.25 12.44
N GLN A 5 4.32 -14.60 12.83
CA GLN A 5 5.45 -13.67 12.83
C GLN A 5 6.09 -13.65 11.43
N PRO A 6 6.45 -12.48 10.89
CA PRO A 6 7.08 -12.32 9.58
C PRO A 6 8.27 -13.25 9.35
N GLU A 7 9.10 -13.42 10.37
CA GLU A 7 10.35 -14.17 10.35
C GLU A 7 10.12 -15.68 10.15
N THR A 8 8.89 -16.15 10.42
CA THR A 8 8.47 -17.53 10.16
C THR A 8 8.02 -17.77 8.72
N LEU A 9 7.76 -16.69 7.97
CA LEU A 9 7.33 -16.72 6.57
C LEU A 9 8.48 -16.47 5.59
N THR A 10 9.59 -15.88 6.06
CA THR A 10 10.86 -15.78 5.31
C THR A 10 11.48 -17.15 5.12
N LYS A 11 10.97 -17.88 4.13
CA LYS A 11 11.53 -19.15 3.66
C LYS A 11 12.29 -18.88 2.37
N LYS A 12 13.56 -19.27 2.30
CA LYS A 12 14.38 -19.14 1.09
C LYS A 12 13.64 -19.75 -0.11
N ILE A 13 13.42 -18.96 -1.15
CA ILE A 13 12.69 -19.42 -2.34
C ILE A 13 13.63 -20.26 -3.19
N LYS A 14 13.11 -21.39 -3.69
CA LYS A 14 13.73 -22.17 -4.75
C LYS A 14 12.92 -21.98 -6.03
N VAL A 15 13.50 -21.33 -7.03
CA VAL A 15 12.88 -21.11 -8.35
C VAL A 15 13.38 -22.11 -9.38
N TYR A 16 12.46 -22.53 -10.26
CA TYR A 16 12.76 -23.39 -11.40
C TYR A 16 12.52 -22.59 -12.66
N TRP A 17 13.60 -22.33 -13.41
CA TRP A 17 13.55 -21.45 -14.58
C TRP A 17 12.92 -22.11 -15.82
N GLY A 18 12.53 -23.40 -15.74
CA GLY A 18 11.79 -24.11 -16.79
C GLY A 18 12.55 -24.36 -18.09
N HIS A 19 13.81 -23.93 -18.18
CA HIS A 19 14.67 -24.01 -19.36
C HIS A 19 15.90 -24.85 -19.06
N SER A 20 16.11 -25.94 -19.80
CA SER A 20 17.16 -26.93 -19.55
C SER A 20 18.60 -26.37 -19.62
N ASP A 21 18.80 -25.24 -20.32
CA ASP A 21 20.08 -24.54 -20.45
C ASP A 21 20.39 -23.57 -19.30
N LYS A 22 19.44 -23.34 -18.38
CA LYS A 22 19.60 -22.41 -17.25
C LYS A 22 19.96 -23.14 -15.96
N ARG A 23 20.87 -22.57 -15.17
CA ARG A 23 21.21 -23.07 -13.83
C ARG A 23 19.96 -23.08 -12.94
N GLY A 24 19.63 -24.24 -12.38
CA GLY A 24 18.41 -24.46 -11.59
C GLY A 24 17.19 -24.96 -12.35
N ALA A 25 17.35 -25.43 -13.60
CA ALA A 25 16.27 -26.03 -14.37
C ALA A 25 15.65 -27.26 -13.70
N THR A 26 16.49 -28.16 -13.19
CA THR A 26 16.11 -29.45 -12.58
C THR A 26 16.16 -29.43 -11.06
N GLU A 27 17.21 -28.86 -10.47
CA GLU A 27 17.40 -28.86 -9.02
C GLU A 27 16.81 -27.61 -8.33
N GLY A 28 16.42 -26.60 -9.10
CA GLY A 28 15.97 -25.30 -8.63
C GLY A 28 17.12 -24.45 -8.06
N THR A 29 17.13 -23.16 -8.38
CA THR A 29 18.11 -22.23 -7.81
C THR A 29 17.53 -21.59 -6.56
N LEU A 30 18.25 -21.71 -5.44
CA LEU A 30 17.97 -20.94 -4.23
C LEU A 30 18.28 -19.48 -4.55
N LEU A 31 17.27 -18.62 -4.44
CA LEU A 31 17.47 -17.18 -4.46
C LEU A 31 17.83 -16.76 -3.03
N GLU A 32 19.08 -16.36 -2.82
CA GLU A 32 19.55 -15.90 -1.51
C GLU A 32 18.90 -14.57 -1.10
N ASP A 33 18.54 -13.74 -2.08
CA ASP A 33 17.97 -12.40 -1.89
C ASP A 33 16.48 -12.29 -2.22
N ALA A 34 15.80 -13.37 -2.61
CA ALA A 34 14.37 -13.31 -2.93
C ALA A 34 13.52 -13.82 -1.77
N ASP A 35 12.69 -12.92 -1.22
CA ASP A 35 11.58 -13.26 -0.34
C ASP A 35 10.27 -13.21 -1.13
N TYR A 36 9.57 -14.37 -1.18
CA TYR A 36 8.33 -14.52 -1.94
C TYR A 36 7.26 -13.58 -1.39
N ILE A 37 7.28 -13.37 -0.07
CA ILE A 37 6.30 -12.51 0.59
C ILE A 37 6.49 -11.06 0.14
N HIS A 38 7.72 -10.55 0.15
CA HIS A 38 8.02 -9.21 -0.35
C HIS A 38 7.59 -9.07 -1.82
N TRP A 39 8.01 -10.00 -2.68
CA TRP A 39 7.62 -9.96 -4.10
C TRP A 39 6.09 -10.00 -4.29
N PHE A 40 5.40 -10.90 -3.59
CA PHE A 40 3.95 -11.05 -3.68
C PHE A 40 3.22 -9.78 -3.27
N VAL A 41 3.65 -9.17 -2.16
CA VAL A 41 3.03 -7.96 -1.60
C VAL A 41 3.21 -6.76 -2.55
N GLU A 42 4.36 -6.63 -3.19
CA GLU A 42 4.66 -5.54 -4.11
C GLU A 42 4.00 -5.70 -5.49
N ASN A 43 3.83 -6.94 -5.97
CA ASN A 43 3.45 -7.20 -7.37
C ASN A 43 2.01 -7.70 -7.54
N ILE A 44 1.36 -8.18 -6.48
CA ILE A 44 0.04 -8.81 -6.58
C ILE A 44 -1.01 -7.98 -5.86
N LYS A 45 -2.04 -7.52 -6.59
CA LYS A 45 -3.19 -6.74 -6.07
C LYS A 45 -4.10 -7.58 -5.17
N ARG A 46 -3.71 -7.82 -3.93
CA ARG A 46 -4.43 -8.70 -2.98
C ARG A 46 -4.61 -8.12 -1.58
N ILE A 47 -4.18 -6.89 -1.33
CA ILE A 47 -4.29 -6.28 -0.01
C ILE A 47 -5.64 -5.58 0.09
N PRO A 48 -6.52 -5.99 1.02
CA PRO A 48 -7.86 -5.43 1.13
C PRO A 48 -7.82 -4.02 1.70
N THR A 49 -8.61 -3.12 1.11
CA THR A 49 -8.65 -1.69 1.46
C THR A 49 -10.02 -1.28 2.00
N THR A 50 -10.07 -0.14 2.68
CA THR A 50 -11.30 0.44 3.26
C THR A 50 -12.35 0.81 2.22
N VAL A 51 -11.98 0.83 0.94
CA VAL A 51 -12.86 1.10 -0.21
C VAL A 51 -13.44 -0.18 -0.81
N ASN A 52 -13.35 -1.31 -0.09
CA ASN A 52 -13.81 -2.64 -0.53
C ASN A 52 -13.16 -3.14 -1.83
N THR A 53 -11.95 -2.68 -2.14
CA THR A 53 -11.13 -3.17 -3.26
C THR A 53 -9.81 -3.73 -2.75
N CYS A 54 -9.17 -4.58 -3.55
CA CYS A 54 -7.80 -5.02 -3.32
C CYS A 54 -6.83 -4.19 -4.16
N GLU A 55 -5.74 -3.73 -3.54
CA GLU A 55 -4.71 -2.94 -4.23
C GLU A 55 -3.29 -3.46 -3.95
N LEU A 56 -2.34 -2.91 -4.71
CA LEU A 56 -0.90 -3.09 -4.46
C LEU A 56 -0.52 -2.37 -3.17
N SER A 57 0.50 -2.89 -2.46
CA SER A 57 0.97 -2.27 -1.23
C SER A 57 1.41 -0.81 -1.43
N ASN A 58 2.08 -0.52 -2.55
CA ASN A 58 2.54 0.82 -2.91
C ASN A 58 1.41 1.81 -3.24
N ASN A 59 0.16 1.34 -3.38
CA ASN A 59 -1.01 2.19 -3.60
C ASN A 59 -1.83 2.43 -2.32
N ILE A 60 -1.41 1.83 -1.20
CA ILE A 60 -2.13 1.85 0.07
C ILE A 60 -1.38 2.76 1.04
N PHE A 61 -2.09 3.68 1.67
CA PHE A 61 -1.53 4.54 2.71
C PHE A 61 -1.51 3.82 4.05
N ILE A 62 -0.46 4.04 4.84
CA ILE A 62 -0.42 3.57 6.23
C ILE A 62 -1.61 4.14 7.00
N ASP A 63 -2.10 3.37 7.97
CA ASP A 63 -3.21 3.81 8.82
C ASP A 63 -2.80 5.04 9.64
N ASN A 64 -3.20 6.22 9.16
CA ASN A 64 -3.00 7.49 9.82
C ASN A 64 -4.35 8.22 9.89
N LYS A 65 -4.74 8.61 11.10
CA LYS A 65 -6.01 9.28 11.37
C LYS A 65 -6.16 10.60 10.61
N GLU A 66 -5.12 11.43 10.58
CA GLU A 66 -5.15 12.71 9.86
C GLU A 66 -5.33 12.50 8.35
N LEU A 67 -4.65 11.48 7.79
CA LEU A 67 -4.79 11.13 6.38
C LEU A 67 -6.19 10.58 6.09
N LYS A 68 -6.75 9.75 6.98
CA LYS A 68 -8.10 9.20 6.84
C LYS A 68 -9.16 10.29 6.88
N GLU A 69 -9.03 11.26 7.77
CA GLU A 69 -9.94 12.41 7.84
C GLU A 69 -9.87 13.26 6.56
N LEU A 70 -8.67 13.53 6.04
CA LEU A 70 -8.53 14.33 4.82
C LEU A 70 -8.99 13.58 3.58
N CYS A 71 -8.59 12.32 3.41
CA CYS A 71 -8.86 11.59 2.17
C CYS A 71 -10.24 10.93 2.15
N GLY A 72 -10.85 10.71 3.32
CA GLY A 72 -12.14 10.07 3.48
C GLY A 72 -12.21 8.72 2.74
N LYS A 73 -13.30 8.52 2.00
CA LYS A 73 -13.57 7.30 1.23
C LYS A 73 -12.85 7.20 -0.13
N TYR A 74 -12.05 8.21 -0.50
CA TYR A 74 -11.48 8.32 -1.84
C TYR A 74 -10.07 7.72 -1.96
N MET A 75 -9.45 7.35 -0.83
CA MET A 75 -8.12 6.72 -0.79
C MET A 75 -8.16 5.34 -0.16
N HIS A 76 -7.17 4.54 -0.52
CA HIS A 76 -6.99 3.18 -0.03
C HIS A 76 -6.18 3.19 1.26
N PHE A 77 -6.82 2.78 2.35
CA PHE A 77 -6.18 2.43 3.62
C PHE A 77 -6.32 0.93 3.85
N PRO A 78 -5.40 0.25 4.54
CA PRO A 78 -5.52 -1.17 4.81
C PRO A 78 -6.76 -1.42 5.69
N SER A 79 -7.59 -2.39 5.30
CA SER A 79 -8.72 -2.86 6.13
C SER A 79 -8.26 -3.79 7.26
N ILE A 80 -6.98 -4.15 7.27
CA ILE A 80 -6.35 -4.95 8.32
C ILE A 80 -5.69 -4.05 9.36
N LEU A 81 -5.85 -4.41 10.62
CA LEU A 81 -5.11 -3.77 11.72
C LEU A 81 -3.70 -4.34 11.74
N LEU A 82 -2.72 -3.52 11.34
CA LEU A 82 -1.32 -3.81 11.62
C LEU A 82 -1.00 -3.49 13.09
N PRO A 83 -0.08 -4.24 13.72
CA PRO A 83 0.37 -3.92 15.07
C PRO A 83 0.93 -2.49 15.13
N GLN A 84 0.50 -1.67 16.08
CA GLN A 84 0.92 -0.25 16.16
C GLN A 84 2.42 -0.05 16.39
N LYS A 85 3.12 -1.08 16.91
CA LYS A 85 4.58 -1.05 17.01
C LYS A 85 5.19 -1.30 15.64
N LYS A 86 6.25 -0.54 15.30
CA LYS A 86 7.09 -0.78 14.13
C LYS A 86 7.55 -2.23 14.16
N THR A 87 6.91 -3.05 13.33
CA THR A 87 7.09 -4.50 13.22
C THR A 87 7.66 -4.78 11.85
N SER A 88 8.29 -5.94 11.68
CA SER A 88 8.80 -6.41 10.37
C SER A 88 7.69 -6.45 9.31
N TRP A 89 6.41 -6.53 9.72
CA TRP A 89 5.25 -6.36 8.83
C TRP A 89 5.18 -4.98 8.15
N HIS A 90 5.56 -3.91 8.84
CA HIS A 90 5.59 -2.57 8.24
C HIS A 90 6.62 -2.48 7.12
N GLU A 91 7.74 -3.19 7.29
CA GLU A 91 8.82 -3.26 6.31
C GLU A 91 8.39 -4.12 5.11
N ILE A 92 7.77 -5.28 5.36
CA ILE A 92 7.23 -6.15 4.29
C ILE A 92 6.20 -5.44 3.43
N PHE A 93 5.25 -4.75 4.06
CA PHE A 93 4.19 -4.08 3.32
C PHE A 93 4.66 -2.79 2.65
N ASN A 94 5.56 -2.05 3.28
CA ASN A 94 6.09 -0.81 2.73
C ASN A 94 4.99 0.15 2.22
N PHE A 95 3.89 0.27 2.97
CA PHE A 95 2.78 1.16 2.62
C PHE A 95 3.24 2.62 2.50
N LYS A 96 2.53 3.40 1.66
CA LYS A 96 2.80 4.83 1.51
C LYS A 96 2.65 5.55 2.85
N THR A 97 3.73 6.17 3.31
CA THR A 97 3.78 6.95 4.55
C THR A 97 3.56 8.44 4.31
N LYS A 98 3.89 8.92 3.11
CA LYS A 98 3.77 10.32 2.70
C LYS A 98 2.95 10.42 1.43
N ARG A 99 2.25 11.54 1.28
CA ARG A 99 1.57 11.90 0.05
C ARG A 99 2.54 12.63 -0.88
N SER A 100 2.39 12.37 -2.16
CA SER A 100 2.91 13.22 -3.21
C SER A 100 1.86 14.25 -3.62
N ILE A 101 2.27 15.32 -4.29
CA ILE A 101 1.37 16.29 -4.93
C ILE A 101 0.36 15.58 -5.86
N ASN A 102 0.82 14.57 -6.60
CA ASN A 102 -0.04 13.79 -7.49
C ASN A 102 -1.16 13.06 -6.75
N ASP A 103 -0.88 12.54 -5.54
CA ASP A 103 -1.91 11.88 -4.72
C ASP A 103 -3.03 12.86 -4.31
N TYR A 104 -2.73 14.16 -4.14
CA TYR A 104 -3.76 15.17 -3.89
C TYR A 104 -4.57 15.50 -5.16
N PHE A 105 -3.95 15.53 -6.33
CA PHE A 105 -4.69 15.73 -7.59
C PHE A 105 -5.62 14.56 -7.90
N ASP A 106 -5.16 13.32 -7.70
CA ASP A 106 -5.99 12.13 -7.84
C ASP A 106 -7.19 12.17 -6.88
N LEU A 107 -6.96 12.65 -5.65
CA LEU A 107 -8.02 12.85 -4.65
C LEU A 107 -9.04 13.90 -5.10
N LEU A 108 -8.59 15.05 -5.61
CA LEU A 108 -9.47 16.09 -6.15
C LEU A 108 -10.28 15.61 -7.35
N GLN A 109 -9.68 14.80 -8.23
CA GLN A 109 -10.38 14.19 -9.35
C GLN A 109 -11.50 13.25 -8.87
N LYS A 110 -11.21 12.36 -7.92
CA LYS A 110 -12.21 11.46 -7.33
C LYS A 110 -13.34 12.21 -6.62
N ILE A 111 -13.02 13.32 -5.96
CA ILE A 111 -14.01 14.20 -5.32
C ILE A 111 -14.91 14.86 -6.36
N ARG A 112 -14.31 15.38 -7.45
CA ARG A 112 -15.06 16.00 -8.55
C ARG A 112 -16.07 15.04 -9.17
N ASP A 113 -15.69 13.77 -9.30
CA ASP A 113 -16.55 12.73 -9.88
C ASP A 113 -17.64 12.23 -8.90
N ASP A 114 -17.62 12.63 -7.62
CA ASP A 114 -18.63 12.29 -6.62
C ASP A 114 -19.71 13.38 -6.50
N GLU A 115 -20.76 13.23 -7.31
CA GLU A 115 -21.92 14.13 -7.32
C GLU A 115 -22.84 14.02 -6.09
N LYS A 116 -22.70 12.97 -5.27
CA LYS A 116 -23.62 12.66 -4.17
C LYS A 116 -23.26 13.34 -2.85
N ASN A 117 -22.00 13.77 -2.69
CA ASN A 117 -21.46 14.23 -1.40
C ASN A 117 -20.93 15.67 -1.45
N LEU A 118 -21.56 16.53 -2.24
CA LEU A 118 -21.11 17.91 -2.51
C LEU A 118 -20.78 18.74 -1.25
N LYS A 119 -21.58 18.63 -0.19
CA LYS A 119 -21.39 19.41 1.04
C LYS A 119 -20.17 18.96 1.85
N ASP A 120 -19.99 17.65 2.05
CA ASP A 120 -18.80 17.08 2.73
C ASP A 120 -17.52 17.32 1.91
N ASN A 121 -17.66 17.28 0.58
CA ASN A 121 -16.58 17.50 -0.35
C ASN A 121 -16.05 18.94 -0.33
N TYR A 122 -16.89 19.94 -0.03
CA TYR A 122 -16.46 21.34 -0.01
C TYR A 122 -15.40 21.61 1.05
N ASP A 123 -15.66 21.20 2.30
CA ASP A 123 -14.71 21.36 3.41
C ASP A 123 -13.43 20.57 3.14
N ARG A 124 -13.57 19.35 2.59
CA ARG A 124 -12.43 18.50 2.22
C ARG A 124 -11.56 19.15 1.15
N ILE A 125 -12.14 19.76 0.11
CA ILE A 125 -11.40 20.49 -0.93
C ILE A 125 -10.58 21.62 -0.33
N GLN A 126 -11.17 22.42 0.58
CA GLN A 126 -10.44 23.50 1.26
C GLN A 126 -9.22 22.97 2.02
N MET A 127 -9.38 21.88 2.78
CA MET A 127 -8.28 21.26 3.51
C MET A 127 -7.20 20.71 2.56
N ILE A 128 -7.59 20.13 1.41
CA ILE A 128 -6.62 19.65 0.40
C ILE A 128 -5.77 20.81 -0.13
N TYR A 129 -6.40 21.91 -0.54
CA TYR A 129 -5.66 23.08 -1.03
C TYR A 129 -4.74 23.67 0.04
N PHE A 130 -5.18 23.74 1.29
CA PHE A 130 -4.33 24.16 2.40
C PHE A 130 -3.07 23.29 2.54
N HIS A 131 -3.21 21.96 2.43
CA HIS A 131 -2.08 21.04 2.46
C HIS A 131 -1.14 21.20 1.25
N ILE A 132 -1.69 21.36 0.04
CA ILE A 132 -0.89 21.59 -1.17
C ILE A 132 -0.07 22.88 -1.02
N LEU A 133 -0.69 23.98 -0.60
CA LEU A 133 0.02 25.24 -0.38
C LEU A 133 1.12 25.08 0.66
N LYS A 134 0.83 24.40 1.77
CA LYS A 134 1.82 24.14 2.82
C LYS A 134 3.03 23.36 2.31
N GLU A 135 2.86 22.40 1.41
CA GLU A 135 3.96 21.64 0.81
C GLU A 135 4.76 22.42 -0.26
N ILE A 136 4.21 23.50 -0.82
CA ILE A 136 4.91 24.35 -1.80
C ILE A 136 5.75 25.44 -1.10
N TYR A 137 5.27 25.96 0.03
CA TYR A 137 5.90 27.07 0.74
C TYR A 137 6.89 26.65 1.84
N TYR A 138 7.05 25.35 2.10
CA TYR A 138 8.01 24.77 3.06
C TYR A 138 8.84 23.68 2.39
#